data_AF-A0A3C0FZ03-F1
#
_entry.id   AF-A0A3C0FZ03-F1
#
_cell.length_a   1.000
_cell.length_b   1.000
_cell.length_c   1.000
_cell.angle_alpha   90.00
_cell.angle_beta   90.00
_cell.angle_gamma   90.00
#
_symmetry.space_group_name_H-M   'P 1'
#
loop_
_entity.id
_entity.type
_entity.pdbx_description
1 polymer ?
#
loop_
_entity_poly.entity_id
_entity_poly.type
_entity_poly.pdbx_seq_one_letter_code
_entity_poly.pdbx_strand_id
1 'polypeptide(L)'
;EATNLTKGALYGNFENKEALALAAFEFNRNLLLTSIDEHLSIDGNAMGKIKNLIEFYKKYDVFTLNMGGCPILNVGIDAQHNNRLLAAAAKETIKEIEGKIALVFENGINGGEFKLPVTPLQFSKQLFTIIQGSIAMATLTKDRKYLLNTVSYLEVLIKRELK
;
A
#
# COMPACT_ATOMS: atom_id res chain seq x y z
N GLU A 1 2.01 -28.33 7.14
CA GLU A 1 0.99 -28.63 6.12
C GLU A 1 1.24 -27.82 4.86
N ALA A 2 1.07 -26.49 4.86
CA ALA A 2 1.32 -25.66 3.66
C ALA A 2 2.72 -25.83 3.01
N THR A 3 3.77 -26.09 3.79
CA THR A 3 5.14 -26.27 3.28
C THR A 3 5.55 -27.73 3.10
N ASN A 4 4.71 -28.69 3.53
CA ASN A 4 5.09 -30.10 3.73
C ASN A 4 6.37 -30.33 4.57
N LEU A 5 6.85 -29.31 5.31
CA LEU A 5 7.98 -29.42 6.23
C LEU A 5 7.54 -29.84 7.64
N THR A 6 8.45 -30.50 8.35
CA THR A 6 8.29 -30.77 9.79
C THR A 6 8.47 -29.48 10.60
N LYS A 7 7.93 -29.42 11.83
CA LYS A 7 8.15 -28.29 12.74
C LYS A 7 9.65 -28.03 12.98
N GLY A 8 10.44 -29.09 13.13
CA GLY A 8 11.89 -28.98 13.33
C GLY A 8 12.63 -28.35 12.15
N ALA A 9 12.26 -28.72 10.91
CA ALA A 9 12.84 -28.10 9.71
C ALA A 9 12.46 -26.61 9.59
N LEU A 10 11.25 -26.25 10.02
CA LEU A 10 10.77 -24.87 9.97
C LEU A 10 11.48 -23.99 11.02
N TYR A 11 11.58 -24.45 12.26
CA TYR A 11 12.29 -23.73 13.34
C TYR A 11 13.82 -23.85 13.24
N GLY A 12 14.34 -24.71 12.35
CA GLY A 12 15.74 -24.65 11.94
C GLY A 12 16.09 -23.40 11.13
N ASN A 13 15.09 -22.74 10.52
CA ASN A 13 15.26 -21.50 9.73
C ASN A 13 14.78 -20.24 10.45
N PHE A 14 13.89 -20.39 11.45
CA PHE A 14 13.30 -19.27 12.19
C PHE A 14 13.36 -19.56 13.69
N GLU A 15 13.80 -18.58 14.46
CA GLU A 15 13.95 -18.71 15.91
C GLU A 15 12.64 -19.07 16.63
N ASN A 16 11.53 -18.48 16.19
CA ASN A 16 10.20 -18.69 16.76
C ASN A 16 9.10 -18.29 15.75
N LYS A 17 7.84 -18.42 16.18
CA LYS A 17 6.67 -18.10 15.35
C LYS A 17 6.60 -16.61 15.00
N GLU A 18 7.03 -15.75 15.91
CA GLU A 18 7.05 -14.31 15.76
C GLU A 18 8.07 -13.88 14.70
N ALA A 19 9.27 -14.47 14.69
CA ALA A 19 10.31 -14.26 13.69
C ALA A 19 9.85 -14.72 12.30
N LEU A 20 9.19 -15.88 12.21
CA LEU A 20 8.58 -16.35 10.98
C LEU A 20 7.49 -15.39 10.48
N ALA A 21 6.61 -14.91 11.37
CA ALA A 21 5.54 -13.99 11.01
C ALA A 21 6.09 -12.65 10.51
N LEU A 22 7.13 -12.13 11.17
CA LEU A 22 7.83 -10.93 10.72
C LEU A 22 8.47 -11.14 9.35
N ALA A 23 9.17 -12.26 9.14
CA ALA A 23 9.79 -12.57 7.84
C ALA A 23 8.75 -12.70 6.71
N ALA A 24 7.60 -13.32 6.99
CA ALA A 24 6.49 -13.42 6.03
C ALA A 24 5.89 -12.04 5.71
N PHE A 25 5.72 -11.18 6.72
CA PHE A 25 5.28 -9.81 6.51
C PHE A 25 6.29 -9.00 5.69
N GLU A 26 7.59 -9.10 6.02
CA GLU A 26 8.69 -8.45 5.29
C GLU A 26 8.71 -8.84 3.82
N PHE A 27 8.53 -10.13 3.51
CA PHE A 27 8.40 -10.61 2.14
C PHE A 27 7.22 -9.94 1.41
N ASN A 28 6.02 -9.93 2.00
CA ASN A 28 4.84 -9.33 1.38
C ASN A 28 4.94 -7.80 1.24
N ARG A 29 5.49 -7.08 2.23
CA ARG A 29 5.69 -5.63 2.09
C ARG A 29 6.70 -5.30 1.01
N ASN A 30 7.75 -6.10 0.84
CA ASN A 30 8.73 -5.87 -0.22
C ASN A 30 8.10 -6.05 -1.61
N LEU A 31 7.25 -7.05 -1.80
CA LEU A 31 6.48 -7.18 -3.05
C LEU A 31 5.58 -5.95 -3.31
N LEU A 32 4.91 -5.45 -2.27
CA LEU A 32 4.07 -4.25 -2.36
C LEU A 32 4.90 -3.00 -2.71
N LEU A 33 6.02 -2.79 -2.03
CA LEU A 33 6.88 -1.63 -2.22
C LEU A 33 7.51 -1.63 -3.62
N THR A 34 8.01 -2.78 -4.08
CA THR A 34 8.53 -2.93 -5.43
C THR A 34 7.46 -2.59 -6.48
N SER A 35 6.23 -3.08 -6.31
CA SER A 35 5.16 -2.77 -7.26
C SER A 35 4.78 -1.29 -7.24
N ILE A 36 4.76 -0.65 -6.07
CA ILE A 36 4.53 0.81 -5.97
C ILE A 36 5.64 1.58 -6.67
N ASP A 37 6.90 1.18 -6.47
CA ASP A 37 8.05 1.80 -7.12
C ASP A 37 7.98 1.68 -8.65
N GLU A 38 7.63 0.50 -9.17
CA GLU A 38 7.43 0.29 -10.61
C GLU A 38 6.37 1.25 -11.18
N HIS A 39 5.26 1.43 -10.47
CA HIS A 39 4.17 2.30 -10.96
C HIS A 39 4.49 3.80 -10.83
N LEU A 40 5.35 4.19 -9.88
CA LEU A 40 5.79 5.57 -9.71
C LEU A 40 7.04 5.92 -10.53
N SER A 41 7.77 4.93 -11.06
CA SER A 41 9.00 5.12 -11.81
C SER A 41 8.81 5.20 -13.33
N ILE A 42 7.57 5.20 -13.81
CA ILE A 42 7.28 5.37 -15.24
C ILE A 42 7.79 6.72 -15.77
N ASP A 43 8.10 6.78 -17.06
CA ASP A 43 8.42 8.03 -17.73
C ASP A 43 7.22 8.98 -17.77
N GLY A 44 7.51 10.28 -17.77
CA GLY A 44 6.51 11.33 -17.85
C GLY A 44 6.39 12.16 -16.59
N ASN A 45 5.26 12.87 -16.49
CA ASN A 45 5.03 13.89 -15.49
C ASN A 45 4.47 13.31 -14.17
N ALA A 46 4.55 14.08 -13.08
CA ALA A 46 4.10 13.65 -11.76
C ALA A 46 2.61 13.24 -11.76
N MET A 47 1.75 13.95 -12.50
CA MET A 47 0.35 13.57 -12.63
C MET A 47 0.17 12.18 -13.28
N GLY A 48 0.95 11.87 -14.31
CA GLY A 48 0.96 10.57 -14.99
C GLY A 48 1.35 9.44 -14.05
N LYS A 49 2.39 9.66 -13.22
CA LYS A 49 2.85 8.72 -12.19
C LYS A 49 1.76 8.44 -11.15
N ILE A 50 1.12 9.48 -10.62
CA ILE A 50 0.01 9.32 -9.66
C ILE A 50 -1.17 8.59 -10.30
N LYS A 51 -1.53 8.91 -11.54
CA LYS A 51 -2.57 8.19 -12.28
C LYS A 51 -2.22 6.70 -12.42
N ASN A 52 -0.97 6.39 -12.77
CA ASN A 52 -0.52 5.01 -12.92
C ASN A 52 -0.57 4.23 -11.58
N LEU A 53 -0.22 4.86 -10.47
CA LEU A 53 -0.40 4.28 -9.14
C LEU A 53 -1.87 4.01 -8.81
N ILE A 54 -2.78 4.91 -9.19
CA ILE A 54 -4.22 4.71 -8.99
C ILE A 54 -4.75 3.55 -9.84
N GLU A 55 -4.29 3.42 -11.08
CA GLU A 55 -4.62 2.27 -11.95
C GLU A 55 -4.14 0.94 -11.35
N PHE A 56 -2.96 0.90 -10.73
CA PHE A 56 -2.51 -0.26 -9.95
C PHE A 56 -3.52 -0.63 -8.88
N TYR A 57 -4.01 0.35 -8.11
CA TYR A 57 -4.99 0.09 -7.06
C TYR A 57 -6.34 -0.42 -7.57
N LYS A 58 -6.74 -0.18 -8.82
CA LYS A 58 -7.97 -0.78 -9.39
C LYS A 58 -7.89 -2.31 -9.50
N LYS A 59 -6.68 -2.85 -9.61
CA LYS A 59 -6.41 -4.30 -9.72
C LYS A 59 -5.78 -4.86 -8.45
N TYR A 60 -5.85 -4.12 -7.35
CA TYR A 60 -5.14 -4.46 -6.10
C TYR A 60 -5.61 -5.78 -5.48
N ASP A 61 -6.89 -6.11 -5.63
CA ASP A 61 -7.45 -7.38 -5.16
C ASP A 61 -6.81 -8.58 -5.87
N VAL A 62 -6.54 -8.45 -7.17
CA VAL A 62 -5.83 -9.48 -7.95
C VAL A 62 -4.37 -9.56 -7.51
N PHE A 63 -3.70 -8.42 -7.36
CA PHE A 63 -2.30 -8.35 -6.92
C PHE A 63 -2.09 -9.01 -5.55
N THR A 64 -2.99 -8.74 -4.60
CA THR A 64 -2.87 -9.21 -3.22
C THR A 64 -3.45 -10.60 -2.97
N LEU A 65 -4.06 -11.24 -3.97
CA LEU A 65 -4.73 -12.53 -3.81
C LEU A 65 -3.79 -13.60 -3.22
N ASN A 66 -2.57 -13.71 -3.76
CA ASN A 66 -1.58 -14.68 -3.30
C ASN A 66 -0.98 -14.34 -1.92
N MET A 67 -1.19 -13.11 -1.44
CA MET A 67 -0.76 -12.67 -0.10
C MET A 67 -1.87 -12.88 0.96
N GLY A 68 -3.07 -13.30 0.54
CA GLY A 68 -4.25 -13.35 1.40
C GLY A 68 -4.90 -11.98 1.64
N GLY A 69 -4.65 -11.01 0.75
CA GLY A 69 -5.16 -9.64 0.85
C GLY A 69 -4.09 -8.61 1.18
N CYS A 70 -4.52 -7.39 1.48
CA CYS A 70 -3.61 -6.26 1.74
C CYS A 70 -2.72 -6.53 2.98
N PRO A 71 -1.39 -6.64 2.83
CA PRO A 71 -0.53 -7.04 3.94
C PRO A 71 -0.51 -5.98 5.06
N ILE A 72 -0.46 -4.70 4.70
CA ILE A 72 -0.43 -3.61 5.69
C ILE A 72 -1.76 -3.41 6.42
N LEU A 73 -2.90 -3.68 5.77
CA LEU A 73 -4.20 -3.58 6.40
C LEU A 73 -4.39 -4.77 7.36
N ASN A 74 -4.22 -5.99 6.86
CA ASN A 74 -4.50 -7.20 7.63
C ASN A 74 -3.56 -7.31 8.83
N VAL A 75 -2.24 -7.22 8.59
CA VAL A 75 -1.24 -7.32 9.67
C VAL A 75 -1.26 -6.08 10.54
N GLY A 76 -1.42 -4.89 9.95
CA GLY A 76 -1.45 -3.64 10.69
C GLY A 76 -2.57 -3.59 11.72
N ILE A 77 -3.77 -4.10 11.39
CA ILE A 77 -4.91 -4.15 12.32
C ILE A 77 -4.71 -5.24 13.38
N ASP A 78 -4.37 -6.47 12.97
CA ASP A 78 -4.23 -7.60 13.91
C ASP A 78 -3.11 -7.36 14.93
N ALA A 79 -1.98 -6.80 14.50
CA ALA A 79 -0.79 -6.65 15.31
C ALA A 79 -0.89 -5.61 16.44
N GLN A 80 -1.86 -4.67 16.39
CA GLN A 80 -1.90 -3.49 17.28
C GLN A 80 -1.80 -3.82 18.77
N HIS A 81 -2.38 -4.95 19.19
CA HIS A 81 -2.48 -5.33 20.60
C HIS A 81 -1.78 -6.64 20.95
N ASN A 82 -1.23 -7.35 19.96
CA ASN A 82 -0.64 -8.67 20.16
C ASN A 82 0.81 -8.81 19.66
N ASN A 83 1.28 -7.92 18.79
CA ASN A 83 2.63 -8.02 18.20
C ASN A 83 3.20 -6.64 17.86
N ARG A 84 3.98 -6.07 18.79
CA ARG A 84 4.57 -4.74 18.64
C ARG A 84 5.52 -4.62 17.45
N LEU A 85 6.25 -5.68 17.12
CA LEU A 85 7.21 -5.68 16.00
C LEU A 85 6.46 -5.60 14.66
N LEU A 86 5.43 -6.43 14.47
CA LEU A 86 4.59 -6.38 13.26
C LEU A 86 3.83 -5.05 13.16
N ALA A 87 3.30 -4.52 14.27
CA ALA A 87 2.63 -3.23 14.27
C ALA A 87 3.58 -2.09 13.85
N ALA A 88 4.83 -2.12 14.33
CA ALA A 88 5.86 -1.17 13.94
C ALA A 88 6.23 -1.32 12.45
N ALA A 89 6.43 -2.55 11.97
CA ALA A 89 6.76 -2.82 10.56
C ALA A 89 5.65 -2.39 9.60
N ALA A 90 4.37 -2.64 9.94
CA ALA A 90 3.23 -2.16 9.18
C ALA A 90 3.16 -0.62 9.16
N LYS A 91 3.35 0.03 10.31
CA LYS A 91 3.39 1.49 10.40
C LYS A 91 4.52 2.10 9.56
N GLU A 92 5.70 1.49 9.57
CA GLU A 92 6.83 1.97 8.79
C GLU A 92 6.60 1.81 7.29
N THR A 93 6.03 0.67 6.87
CA THR A 93 5.62 0.44 5.48
C THR A 93 4.63 1.50 4.99
N ILE A 94 3.65 1.87 5.82
CA ILE A 94 2.68 2.93 5.49
C ILE A 94 3.39 4.27 5.26
N LYS A 95 4.29 4.67 6.17
CA LYS A 95 5.05 5.93 6.03
C LYS A 95 5.92 5.93 4.77
N GLU A 96 6.54 4.80 4.45
CA GLU A 96 7.39 4.67 3.28
C GLU A 96 6.58 4.89 1.99
N ILE A 97 5.39 4.27 1.89
CA ILE A 97 4.48 4.47 0.76
C ILE A 97 4.03 5.94 0.68
N GLU A 98 3.60 6.52 1.81
CA GLU A 98 3.22 7.93 1.88
C GLU A 98 4.36 8.86 1.45
N GLY A 99 5.59 8.56 1.83
CA GLY A 99 6.80 9.31 1.44
C GLY A 99 7.09 9.20 -0.05
N LYS A 100 6.98 8.00 -0.65
CA LYS A 100 7.14 7.80 -2.09
C LYS A 100 6.11 8.61 -2.89
N ILE A 101 4.85 8.60 -2.47
CA ILE A 101 3.78 9.40 -3.09
C ILE A 101 4.06 10.90 -2.91
N ALA A 102 4.48 11.32 -1.72
CA ALA A 102 4.77 12.72 -1.42
C ALA A 102 5.90 13.28 -2.28
N LEU A 103 6.94 12.49 -2.53
CA LEU A 103 8.06 12.87 -3.39
C LEU A 103 7.59 13.13 -4.83
N VAL A 104 6.66 12.32 -5.34
CA VAL A 104 6.08 12.54 -6.69
C VAL A 104 5.31 13.86 -6.73
N PHE A 105 4.49 14.15 -5.71
CA PHE A 105 3.79 15.42 -5.61
C PHE A 105 4.72 16.62 -5.48
N GLU A 106 5.78 16.51 -4.67
CA GLU A 106 6.80 17.55 -4.51
C GLU A 106 7.50 17.85 -5.83
N ASN A 107 7.89 16.81 -6.57
CA ASN A 107 8.49 16.96 -7.90
C ASN A 107 7.55 17.66 -8.88
N GLY A 108 6.25 17.31 -8.88
CA GLY A 108 5.24 17.96 -9.72
C GLY A 108 5.06 19.45 -9.40
N ILE A 109 5.06 19.82 -8.10
CA ILE A 109 5.01 21.21 -7.67
C ILE A 109 6.25 21.98 -8.11
N ASN A 110 7.45 21.41 -7.88
CA ASN A 110 8.72 22.03 -8.27
C ASN A 110 8.85 22.18 -9.80
N GLY A 111 8.26 21.25 -10.55
CA GLY A 111 8.15 21.30 -12.02
C GLY A 111 7.03 22.21 -12.54
N GLY A 112 6.24 22.82 -11.67
CA GLY A 112 5.13 23.70 -12.05
C GLY A 112 3.94 22.98 -12.70
N GLU A 113 3.80 21.67 -12.49
CA GLU A 113 2.72 20.86 -13.09
C GLU A 113 1.34 21.15 -12.47
N PHE A 114 1.30 21.42 -11.16
CA PHE A 114 0.08 21.68 -10.39
C PHE A 114 0.41 22.35 -9.05
N LYS A 115 -0.64 22.77 -8.33
CA LYS A 115 -0.55 23.23 -6.94
C LYS A 115 -1.34 22.30 -6.03
N LEU A 116 -0.89 22.15 -4.79
CA LEU A 116 -1.62 21.45 -3.74
C LEU A 116 -2.22 22.45 -2.74
N PRO A 117 -3.42 22.20 -2.21
CA PRO A 117 -4.01 23.02 -1.15
C PRO A 117 -3.34 22.82 0.22
N VAL A 118 -2.56 21.74 0.36
CA VAL A 118 -1.84 21.34 1.58
C VAL A 118 -0.45 20.83 1.23
N THR A 119 0.37 20.48 2.23
CA THR A 119 1.72 19.93 1.98
C THR A 119 1.65 18.59 1.20
N PRO A 120 2.68 18.25 0.39
CA PRO A 120 2.73 16.98 -0.35
C PRO A 120 2.50 15.75 0.53
N LEU A 121 3.11 15.72 1.72
CA LEU A 121 2.94 14.61 2.66
C LEU A 121 1.53 14.53 3.22
N GLN A 122 0.90 15.66 3.56
CA GLN A 122 -0.48 15.68 4.04
C GLN A 122 -1.46 15.21 2.96
N PHE A 123 -1.28 15.63 1.71
CA PHE A 123 -2.10 15.16 0.61
C PHE A 123 -1.90 13.66 0.35
N SER A 124 -0.66 13.17 0.42
CA SER A 124 -0.32 11.76 0.25
C SER A 124 -0.97 10.88 1.31
N LYS A 125 -0.95 11.32 2.57
CA LYS A 125 -1.68 10.66 3.68
C LYS A 125 -3.17 10.57 3.40
N GLN A 126 -3.78 11.65 2.93
CA GLN A 126 -5.22 11.68 2.62
C GLN A 126 -5.55 10.74 1.45
N LEU A 127 -4.79 10.80 0.37
CA LEU A 127 -4.93 9.92 -0.79
C LEU A 127 -4.83 8.45 -0.35
N PHE A 128 -3.78 8.12 0.40
CA PHE A 128 -3.54 6.76 0.84
C PHE A 128 -4.62 6.26 1.82
N THR A 129 -5.13 7.15 2.69
CA THR A 129 -6.26 6.85 3.57
C THR A 129 -7.52 6.48 2.78
N ILE A 130 -7.84 7.23 1.72
CA ILE A 130 -8.99 6.93 0.86
C ILE A 130 -8.82 5.57 0.18
N ILE A 131 -7.62 5.29 -0.34
CA ILE A 131 -7.29 4.00 -0.96
C ILE A 131 -7.45 2.86 0.05
N GLN A 132 -6.82 2.94 1.22
CA GLN A 132 -6.91 1.89 2.24
C GLN A 132 -8.33 1.70 2.78
N GLY A 133 -9.10 2.78 2.93
CA GLY A 133 -10.52 2.70 3.28
C GLY A 133 -11.32 1.91 2.25
N SER A 134 -11.07 2.14 0.95
CA SER A 134 -11.75 1.39 -0.12
C SER A 134 -11.35 -0.08 -0.16
N ILE A 135 -10.08 -0.40 0.11
CA ILE A 135 -9.57 -1.77 0.23
C ILE A 135 -10.25 -2.45 1.42
N ALA A 136 -10.28 -1.80 2.59
CA ALA A 136 -10.93 -2.34 3.78
C ALA A 136 -12.42 -2.63 3.55
N MET A 137 -13.15 -1.69 2.95
CA MET A 137 -14.56 -1.89 2.63
C MET A 137 -14.77 -3.03 1.64
N ALA A 138 -13.95 -3.12 0.58
CA ALA A 138 -14.03 -4.22 -0.38
C ALA A 138 -13.74 -5.58 0.27
N THR A 139 -12.75 -5.65 1.17
CA THR A 139 -12.41 -6.87 1.92
C THR A 139 -13.53 -7.29 2.86
N LEU A 140 -14.07 -6.35 3.67
CA LEU A 140 -15.08 -6.64 4.68
C LEU A 140 -16.42 -7.04 4.06
N THR A 141 -16.83 -6.36 3.00
CA THR A 141 -18.14 -6.57 2.36
C THR A 141 -18.09 -7.66 1.28
N LYS A 142 -16.88 -8.08 0.88
CA LYS A 142 -16.64 -8.91 -0.32
C LYS A 142 -17.22 -8.29 -1.59
N ASP A 143 -17.41 -6.96 -1.62
CA ASP A 143 -17.86 -6.23 -2.79
C ASP A 143 -16.73 -5.36 -3.35
N ARG A 144 -16.18 -5.82 -4.48
CA ARG A 144 -15.11 -5.14 -5.21
C ARG A 144 -15.50 -3.72 -5.67
N LYS A 145 -16.79 -3.40 -5.74
CA LYS A 145 -17.27 -2.06 -6.15
C LYS A 145 -16.79 -0.96 -5.23
N TYR A 146 -16.57 -1.23 -3.93
CA TYR A 146 -15.99 -0.21 -3.02
C TYR A 146 -14.62 0.25 -3.50
N LEU A 147 -13.72 -0.68 -3.83
CA LEU A 147 -12.41 -0.36 -4.36
C LEU A 147 -12.51 0.31 -5.74
N LEU A 148 -13.23 -0.31 -6.68
CA LEU A 148 -13.28 0.17 -8.06
C LEU A 148 -13.90 1.57 -8.18
N ASN A 149 -15.01 1.82 -7.48
CA ASN A 149 -15.69 3.11 -7.53
C ASN A 149 -14.85 4.20 -6.87
N THR A 150 -14.24 3.93 -5.72
CA THR A 150 -13.41 4.92 -5.02
C THR A 150 -12.16 5.26 -5.83
N VAL A 151 -11.45 4.28 -6.37
CA VAL A 151 -10.24 4.50 -7.15
C VAL A 151 -10.56 5.23 -8.47
N SER A 152 -11.68 4.90 -9.12
CA SER A 152 -12.14 5.64 -10.31
C SER A 152 -12.54 7.09 -9.97
N TYR A 153 -13.14 7.31 -8.80
CA TYR A 153 -13.48 8.64 -8.32
C TYR A 153 -12.23 9.47 -7.95
N LEU A 154 -11.18 8.84 -7.43
CA LEU A 154 -9.92 9.52 -7.09
C LEU A 154 -9.29 10.19 -8.32
N GLU A 155 -9.36 9.60 -9.51
CA GLU A 155 -8.88 10.26 -10.73
C GLU A 155 -9.63 11.57 -11.01
N VAL A 156 -10.95 11.57 -10.81
CA VAL A 156 -11.79 12.76 -10.98
C VAL A 156 -11.46 13.80 -9.93
N LEU A 157 -11.30 13.38 -8.67
CA LEU A 157 -10.97 14.25 -7.54
C LEU A 157 -9.61 14.92 -7.77
N ILE A 158 -8.56 14.14 -8.04
CA ILE A 158 -7.20 14.66 -8.25
C ILE A 158 -7.16 15.62 -9.43
N LYS A 159 -7.81 15.28 -10.55
CA LYS A 159 -7.88 16.20 -11.70
C LYS A 159 -8.62 17.49 -11.41
N ARG A 160 -9.51 17.53 -10.41
CA ARG A 160 -10.23 18.75 -10.00
C ARG A 160 -9.44 19.56 -8.99
N GLU A 161 -8.84 18.91 -8.00
CA GLU A 161 -8.08 19.54 -6.91
C GLU A 161 -6.72 20.08 -7.37
N LEU A 162 -6.09 19.43 -8.34
CA LEU A 162 -4.73 19.78 -8.81
C LEU A 162 -4.72 20.67 -10.05
N LYS A 163 -5.82 21.40 -10.31
CA LYS A 163 -5.88 22.40 -11.38
C LYS A 163 -5.19 23.70 -11.02
#